data_AF-A0A957YZJ9-F1
#
_entry.id   AF-A0A957YZJ9-F1
#
_cell.length_a   1.000
_cell.length_b   1.000
_cell.length_c   1.000
_cell.angle_alpha   90.00
_cell.angle_beta   90.00
_cell.angle_gamma   90.00
#
_symmetry.space_group_name_H-M   'P 1'
#
loop_
_entity.id
_entity.type
_entity.pdbx_description
1 polymer ?
#
loop_
_entity_poly.entity_id
_entity_poly.type
_entity_poly.pdbx_seq_one_letter_code
_entity_poly.pdbx_strand_id
1 'polypeptide(L)'
;AALQAIEVTFFTAPLLTETNKVRLPLPSEPGYRWSWLQNTAGRWAEVGTVGIVTRGDFGQAFGDAGDALWTELIALGWLTDVDADRAAVAAQDQRSATPLSPFAEPYRAALEDLLERSHIGPPQAEATFAGPQGLRDGWLTLRVVPITDAEPLTLTRMRKRSI
;
A
#
# COMPACT_ATOMS: atom_id res chain seq x y z
N ALA A 1 9.10 14.28 -26.29
CA ALA A 1 8.56 13.46 -25.19
C ALA A 1 9.72 12.93 -24.33
N ALA A 2 10.25 13.76 -23.43
CA ALA A 2 11.40 13.40 -22.58
C ALA A 2 11.09 13.50 -21.06
N LEU A 3 10.04 14.22 -20.67
CA LEU A 3 9.63 14.39 -19.26
C LEU A 3 8.76 13.24 -18.69
N GLN A 4 8.25 12.33 -19.52
CA GLN A 4 7.34 11.27 -19.07
C GLN A 4 8.01 10.17 -18.22
N ALA A 5 9.34 10.20 -18.07
CA ALA A 5 10.11 9.20 -17.35
C ALA A 5 10.99 9.81 -16.24
N ILE A 6 10.65 11.01 -15.74
CA ILE A 6 11.38 11.58 -14.60
C ILE A 6 11.11 10.69 -13.37
N GLU A 7 12.19 10.14 -12.84
CA GLU A 7 12.25 9.42 -11.58
C GLU A 7 13.31 10.10 -10.71
N VAL A 8 13.00 10.27 -9.43
CA VAL A 8 13.94 10.85 -8.47
C VAL A 8 14.07 9.90 -7.30
N THR A 9 15.31 9.52 -7.00
CA THR A 9 15.63 8.52 -5.98
C THR A 9 16.58 9.13 -4.95
N PHE A 10 16.24 9.00 -3.67
CA PHE A 10 17.00 9.53 -2.55
C PHE A 10 17.39 8.41 -1.60
N PHE A 11 18.67 8.32 -1.25
CA PHE A 11 19.08 7.43 -0.17
C PHE A 11 18.59 7.98 1.16
N THR A 12 17.90 7.14 1.94
CA THR A 12 17.32 7.51 3.23
C THR A 12 17.76 6.46 4.26
N ALA A 13 18.63 6.88 5.18
CA ALA A 13 19.13 6.02 6.25
C ALA A 13 19.75 6.85 7.38
N PRO A 14 19.64 6.41 8.66
CA PRO A 14 18.82 5.30 9.13
C PRO A 14 17.39 5.75 9.48
N LEU A 15 16.39 4.93 9.16
CA LEU A 15 15.01 5.11 9.62
C LEU A 15 14.72 4.18 10.80
N LEU A 16 14.22 4.74 11.91
CA LEU A 16 13.69 3.95 13.02
C LEU A 16 12.19 3.74 12.80
N THR A 17 11.76 2.48 12.65
CA THR A 17 10.36 2.12 12.44
C THR A 17 10.08 0.70 12.92
N GLU A 18 8.82 0.27 12.94
CA GLU A 18 8.48 -1.12 13.28
C GLU A 18 9.17 -2.09 12.31
N THR A 19 9.68 -3.22 12.82
CA THR A 19 10.58 -4.13 12.08
C THR A 19 10.05 -4.58 10.72
N ASN A 20 8.73 -4.60 10.51
CA ASN A 20 8.08 -5.05 9.27
C ASN A 20 7.29 -3.97 8.51
N LYS A 21 7.34 -2.70 8.95
CA LYS A 21 6.56 -1.62 8.32
C LYS A 21 7.48 -0.51 7.87
N VAL A 22 7.02 0.28 6.89
CA VAL A 22 7.68 1.53 6.49
C VAL A 22 6.67 2.64 6.76
N ARG A 23 7.01 3.55 7.68
CA ARG A 23 6.16 4.71 7.99
C ARG A 23 6.91 5.99 7.70
N LEU A 24 6.43 6.77 6.73
CA LEU A 24 7.13 7.97 6.26
C LEU A 24 6.14 9.13 6.05
N PRO A 25 6.49 10.36 6.46
CA PRO A 25 5.72 11.54 6.07
C PRO A 25 5.98 11.83 4.59
N LEU A 26 5.07 11.40 3.72
CA LEU A 26 5.17 11.60 2.28
C LEU A 26 4.13 12.61 1.80
N PRO A 27 4.50 13.60 0.97
CA PRO A 27 3.53 14.49 0.35
C PRO A 27 2.69 13.73 -0.68
N SER A 28 1.43 14.12 -0.82
CA SER A 28 0.58 13.69 -1.93
C SER A 28 0.84 14.60 -3.13
N GLU A 29 1.29 14.02 -4.24
CA GLU A 29 1.58 14.73 -5.49
C GLU A 29 0.79 14.11 -6.64
N PRO A 30 -0.18 14.83 -7.24
CA PRO A 30 -1.01 14.29 -8.32
C PRO A 30 -0.19 13.81 -9.52
N GLY A 31 -0.46 12.60 -9.99
CA GLY A 31 0.26 12.00 -11.11
C GLY A 31 1.61 11.39 -10.76
N TYR A 32 1.99 11.36 -9.48
CA TYR A 32 3.19 10.70 -8.99
C TYR A 32 2.86 9.68 -7.89
N ARG A 33 3.78 8.74 -7.68
CA ARG A 33 3.72 7.73 -6.63
C ARG A 33 5.08 7.58 -5.98
N TRP A 34 5.07 7.48 -4.66
CA TRP A 34 6.23 7.14 -3.86
C TRP A 34 6.37 5.63 -3.72
N SER A 35 7.61 5.15 -3.74
CA SER A 35 7.96 3.80 -3.33
C SER A 35 9.27 3.76 -2.56
N TRP A 36 9.40 2.73 -1.74
CA TRP A 36 10.55 2.47 -0.89
C TRP A 36 11.22 1.19 -1.36
N LEU A 37 12.43 1.33 -1.90
CA LEU A 37 13.24 0.21 -2.33
C LEU A 37 14.26 -0.12 -1.23
N GLN A 38 14.23 -1.36 -0.76
CA GLN A 38 15.15 -1.83 0.27
C GLN A 38 15.76 -3.18 -0.07
N ASN A 39 16.96 -3.40 0.47
CA ASN A 39 17.64 -4.68 0.38
C ASN A 39 17.71 -5.30 1.78
N THR A 40 17.03 -6.43 1.96
CA THR A 40 17.08 -7.20 3.21
C THR A 40 17.76 -8.54 2.94
N ALA A 41 18.94 -8.74 3.52
CA ALA A 41 19.72 -9.98 3.37
C ALA A 41 19.93 -10.43 1.92
N GLY A 42 20.18 -9.48 1.01
CA GLY A 42 20.41 -9.73 -0.41
C GLY A 42 19.15 -9.83 -1.26
N ARG A 43 17.96 -9.66 -0.66
CA ARG A 43 16.67 -9.62 -1.38
C ARG A 43 16.18 -8.19 -1.51
N TRP A 44 15.97 -7.76 -2.74
CA TRP A 44 15.35 -6.47 -3.05
C TRP A 44 13.83 -6.58 -2.92
N ALA A 45 13.23 -5.58 -2.26
CA ALA A 45 11.80 -5.42 -2.17
C ALA A 45 11.44 -3.94 -2.37
N GLU A 46 10.35 -3.68 -3.09
CA GLU A 46 9.77 -2.35 -3.28
C GLU A 46 8.41 -2.29 -2.57
N VAL A 47 8.21 -1.26 -1.75
CA VAL A 47 6.94 -1.02 -1.04
C VAL A 47 6.40 0.33 -1.48
N GLY A 48 5.23 0.37 -2.11
CA GLY A 48 4.59 1.60 -2.57
C GLY A 48 3.68 2.24 -1.52
N THR A 49 3.17 3.44 -1.79
CA THR A 49 2.05 4.02 -1.02
C THR A 49 0.73 3.29 -1.25
N VAL A 50 0.61 2.59 -2.38
CA VAL A 50 -0.46 1.62 -2.64
C VAL A 50 0.08 0.24 -2.28
N GLY A 51 -0.59 -0.44 -1.35
CA GLY A 51 -0.18 -1.77 -0.93
C GLY A 51 -0.40 -2.79 -2.03
N ILE A 52 0.61 -3.59 -2.35
CA ILE A 52 0.47 -4.74 -3.23
C ILE A 52 0.74 -5.98 -2.42
N VAL A 53 -0.20 -6.92 -2.46
CA VAL A 53 -0.07 -8.24 -1.86
C VAL A 53 -0.15 -9.30 -2.95
N THR A 54 0.52 -10.42 -2.72
CA THR A 54 0.51 -11.58 -3.62
C THR A 54 -0.29 -12.73 -3.02
N ARG A 55 -0.82 -13.62 -3.87
CA ARG A 55 -1.41 -14.89 -3.39
C ARG A 55 -0.40 -15.70 -2.58
N GLY A 56 0.88 -15.63 -2.93
CA GLY A 56 1.97 -16.25 -2.18
C GLY A 56 2.10 -15.72 -0.75
N ASP A 57 1.90 -14.42 -0.53
CA ASP A 57 1.92 -13.82 0.81
C ASP A 57 0.80 -14.39 1.69
N PHE A 58 -0.38 -14.60 1.11
CA PHE A 58 -1.52 -15.23 1.80
C PHE A 58 -1.24 -16.69 2.12
N GLY A 59 -0.68 -17.45 1.17
CA GLY A 59 -0.27 -18.84 1.41
C GLY A 59 0.78 -18.96 2.52
N GLN A 60 1.74 -18.04 2.59
CA GLN A 60 2.74 -18.00 3.65
C GLN A 60 2.16 -17.61 5.01
N ALA A 61 1.24 -16.65 5.05
CA ALA A 61 0.67 -16.14 6.29
C ALA A 61 -0.42 -17.05 6.89
N PHE A 62 -1.21 -17.72 6.03
CA PHE A 62 -2.44 -18.39 6.45
C PHE A 62 -2.51 -19.88 6.05
N GLY A 63 -1.51 -20.40 5.35
CA GLY A 63 -1.49 -21.79 4.90
C GLY A 63 -2.69 -22.12 4.03
N ASP A 64 -3.39 -23.22 4.36
CA ASP A 64 -4.54 -23.72 3.61
C ASP A 64 -5.72 -22.73 3.53
N ALA A 65 -5.79 -21.76 4.45
CA ALA A 65 -6.84 -20.73 4.43
C ALA A 65 -6.54 -19.58 3.44
N GLY A 66 -5.31 -19.47 2.93
CA GLY A 66 -4.83 -18.32 2.17
C GLY A 66 -5.67 -17.99 0.93
N ASP A 67 -5.96 -18.99 0.10
CA ASP A 67 -6.73 -18.79 -1.14
C ASP A 67 -8.20 -18.41 -0.88
N ALA A 68 -8.80 -18.97 0.17
CA ALA A 68 -10.17 -18.64 0.57
C ALA A 68 -10.25 -17.19 1.08
N LEU A 69 -9.28 -16.79 1.91
CA LEU A 69 -9.18 -15.41 2.41
C LEU A 69 -8.93 -14.42 1.28
N TRP A 70 -8.03 -14.73 0.34
CA TRP A 70 -7.81 -13.91 -0.86
C TRP A 70 -9.12 -13.68 -1.61
N THR A 71 -9.85 -14.76 -1.91
CA THR A 71 -11.10 -14.71 -2.68
C THR A 71 -12.16 -13.91 -1.95
N GLU A 72 -12.29 -14.08 -0.64
CA GLU A 72 -13.23 -13.33 0.18
C GLU A 72 -12.91 -11.83 0.17
N LEU A 73 -11.64 -11.45 0.36
CA LEU A 73 -11.24 -10.05 0.40
C LEU A 73 -11.42 -9.33 -0.94
N ILE A 74 -11.22 -10.03 -2.07
CA ILE A 74 -11.57 -9.51 -3.39
C ILE A 74 -13.08 -9.26 -3.48
N ALA A 75 -13.90 -10.24 -3.06
CA ALA A 75 -15.37 -10.12 -3.10
C ALA A 75 -15.90 -8.98 -2.20
N LEU A 76 -15.23 -8.71 -1.09
CA LEU A 76 -15.55 -7.62 -0.17
C LEU A 76 -14.98 -6.26 -0.61
N GLY A 77 -14.19 -6.20 -1.70
CA GLY A 77 -13.54 -4.96 -2.15
C GLY A 77 -12.42 -4.48 -1.23
N TRP A 78 -11.86 -5.36 -0.42
CA TRP A 78 -10.66 -5.07 0.39
C TRP A 78 -9.38 -5.20 -0.45
N LEU A 79 -9.45 -6.03 -1.49
CA LEU A 79 -8.42 -6.20 -2.50
C LEU A 79 -9.03 -5.87 -3.88
N THR A 80 -8.20 -5.34 -4.79
CA THR A 80 -8.54 -5.14 -6.20
C THR A 80 -7.53 -5.87 -7.06
N ASP A 81 -7.98 -6.77 -7.94
CA ASP A 81 -7.08 -7.54 -8.80
C ASP A 81 -6.21 -6.62 -9.66
N VAL A 82 -4.90 -6.88 -9.66
CA VAL A 82 -3.93 -6.27 -10.58
C VAL A 82 -3.60 -7.26 -11.69
N ASP A 83 -3.37 -8.52 -11.31
CA ASP A 83 -3.19 -9.66 -12.21
C ASP A 83 -3.55 -10.97 -11.48
N ALA A 84 -3.21 -12.12 -12.08
CA ALA A 84 -3.59 -13.44 -11.55
C ALA A 84 -3.11 -13.69 -10.11
N ASP A 85 -1.95 -13.16 -9.73
CA ASP A 85 -1.27 -13.46 -8.47
C ASP A 85 -1.10 -12.23 -7.57
N ARG A 86 -1.50 -11.04 -8.02
CA ARG A 86 -1.32 -9.78 -7.30
C ARG A 86 -2.60 -8.97 -7.22
N ALA A 87 -2.78 -8.32 -6.07
CA ALA A 87 -3.88 -7.40 -5.84
C ALA A 87 -3.41 -6.15 -5.11
N ALA A 88 -4.05 -5.03 -5.44
CA ALA A 88 -3.92 -3.77 -4.73
C ALA A 88 -4.79 -3.79 -3.48
N VAL A 89 -4.24 -3.34 -2.36
CA VAL A 89 -4.91 -3.23 -1.08
C VAL A 89 -5.72 -1.94 -1.05
N ALA A 90 -7.03 -2.05 -0.80
CA ALA A 90 -7.88 -0.90 -0.59
C ALA A 90 -7.51 -0.19 0.72
N ALA A 91 -7.49 1.14 0.68
CA ALA A 91 -7.31 1.96 1.88
C ALA A 91 -8.40 1.64 2.91
N GLN A 92 -8.07 1.71 4.20
CA GLN A 92 -8.95 1.23 5.27
C GLN A 92 -10.33 1.92 5.26
N ASP A 93 -10.38 3.20 4.88
CA ASP A 93 -11.58 4.03 4.74
C ASP A 93 -12.40 3.72 3.48
N GLN A 94 -11.80 3.03 2.50
CA GLN A 94 -12.45 2.61 1.25
C GLN A 94 -12.94 1.15 1.28
N ARG A 95 -12.58 0.39 2.31
CA ARG A 95 -13.01 -1.00 2.48
C ARG A 95 -14.51 -1.08 2.74
N SER A 96 -15.17 -2.12 2.22
CA SER A 96 -16.58 -2.37 2.50
C SER A 96 -16.83 -2.53 3.99
N ALA A 97 -17.90 -1.91 4.50
CA ALA A 97 -18.37 -2.07 5.87
C ALA A 97 -19.02 -3.45 6.13
N THR A 98 -19.10 -4.29 5.09
CA THR A 98 -19.57 -5.67 5.23
C THR A 98 -18.60 -6.43 6.13
N PRO A 99 -19.09 -7.10 7.19
CA PRO A 99 -18.22 -7.84 8.09
C PRO A 99 -17.59 -9.04 7.37
N LEU A 100 -16.41 -9.44 7.86
CA LEU A 100 -15.77 -10.68 7.43
C LEU A 100 -16.69 -11.87 7.77
N SER A 101 -16.59 -12.92 6.97
CA SER A 101 -17.29 -14.17 7.22
C SER A 101 -16.85 -14.78 8.56
N PRO A 102 -17.68 -15.63 9.19
CA PRO A 102 -17.26 -16.38 10.37
C PRO A 102 -15.99 -17.24 10.17
N PHE A 103 -15.67 -17.58 8.92
CA PHE A 103 -14.45 -18.27 8.55
C PHE A 103 -13.22 -17.33 8.60
N ALA A 104 -13.36 -16.09 8.12
CA ALA A 104 -12.27 -15.12 8.06
C ALA A 104 -12.07 -14.33 9.37
N GLU A 105 -13.10 -14.22 10.20
CA GLU A 105 -13.07 -13.46 11.46
C GLU A 105 -11.91 -13.84 12.39
N PRO A 106 -11.55 -15.13 12.60
CA PRO A 106 -10.39 -15.51 13.41
C PRO A 106 -9.06 -14.97 12.88
N TYR A 107 -8.97 -14.66 11.58
CA TYR A 107 -7.77 -14.15 10.92
C TYR A 107 -7.70 -12.63 10.87
N ARG A 108 -8.71 -11.90 11.36
CA ARG A 108 -8.82 -10.43 11.25
C ARG A 108 -7.53 -9.70 11.61
N ALA A 109 -6.97 -9.97 12.78
CA ALA A 109 -5.77 -9.26 13.25
C ALA A 109 -4.54 -9.53 12.36
N ALA A 110 -4.39 -10.77 11.88
CA ALA A 110 -3.30 -11.16 11.01
C ALA A 110 -3.49 -10.64 9.57
N LEU A 111 -4.72 -10.54 9.09
CA LEU A 111 -5.07 -9.88 7.83
C LEU A 111 -4.68 -8.41 7.88
N GLU A 112 -5.12 -7.67 8.91
CA GLU A 112 -4.80 -6.25 9.04
C GLU A 112 -3.28 -6.01 9.10
N ASP A 113 -2.57 -6.82 9.86
CA ASP A 113 -1.10 -6.74 9.94
C ASP A 113 -0.43 -7.06 8.59
N LEU A 114 -0.90 -8.07 7.84
CA LEU A 114 -0.39 -8.36 6.49
C LEU A 114 -0.63 -7.18 5.53
N LEU A 115 -1.86 -6.65 5.50
CA LEU A 115 -2.26 -5.55 4.62
C LEU A 115 -1.50 -4.26 4.99
N GLU A 116 -1.29 -3.99 6.27
CA GLU A 116 -0.55 -2.81 6.74
C GLU A 116 0.94 -2.87 6.35
N ARG A 117 1.56 -4.04 6.37
CA ARG A 117 2.97 -4.22 5.96
C ARG A 117 3.20 -4.02 4.46
N SER A 118 2.14 -4.15 3.65
CA SER A 118 2.25 -4.10 2.18
C SER A 118 2.45 -2.69 1.60
N HIS A 119 2.27 -1.64 2.40
CA HIS A 119 2.33 -0.26 1.95
C HIS A 119 3.17 0.65 2.87
N ILE A 120 3.55 1.81 2.36
CA ILE A 120 4.11 2.88 3.16
C ILE A 120 2.97 3.58 3.91
N GLY A 121 2.93 3.41 5.22
CA GLY A 121 1.95 4.07 6.09
C GLY A 121 2.38 5.49 6.49
N PRO A 122 1.44 6.30 7.01
CA PRO A 122 1.80 7.56 7.65
C PRO A 122 2.63 7.31 8.92
N PRO A 123 3.46 8.27 9.36
CA PRO A 123 4.15 8.19 10.63
C PRO A 123 3.14 8.18 11.78
N GLN A 124 3.42 7.40 12.83
CA GLN A 124 2.68 7.49 14.08
C GLN A 124 3.05 8.82 14.76
N ALA A 125 2.09 9.74 14.83
CA ALA A 125 2.28 11.05 15.47
C ALA A 125 2.37 10.94 17.00
N GLU A 126 1.80 9.87 17.54
CA GLU A 126 1.92 9.48 18.94
C GLU A 126 3.26 8.75 19.10
N ALA A 127 4.08 9.16 20.07
CA ALA A 127 5.37 8.54 20.36
C ALA A 127 5.21 7.16 21.06
N THR A 128 4.35 6.31 20.52
CA THR A 128 4.02 4.99 21.01
C THR A 128 4.66 3.95 20.09
N PHE A 129 5.51 3.08 20.66
CA PHE A 129 6.09 1.97 19.91
C PHE A 129 5.17 0.75 20.04
N ALA A 130 4.24 0.59 19.10
CA ALA A 130 3.25 -0.48 19.14
C ALA A 130 3.82 -1.89 18.87
N GLY A 131 5.11 -2.00 18.51
CA GLY A 131 5.78 -3.27 18.23
C GLY A 131 7.30 -3.16 18.23
N PRO A 132 8.01 -4.27 17.90
CA PRO A 132 9.46 -4.29 17.80
C PRO A 132 9.96 -3.24 16.81
N GLN A 133 10.97 -2.48 17.20
CA GLN A 133 11.58 -1.45 16.37
C GLN A 133 12.83 -2.00 15.67
N GLY A 134 13.09 -1.50 14.46
CA GLY A 134 14.27 -1.83 13.67
C GLY A 134 14.79 -0.60 12.94
N LEU A 135 16.09 -0.61 12.66
CA LEU A 135 16.70 0.34 11.74
C LEU A 135 16.49 -0.15 10.31
N ARG A 136 16.11 0.78 9.42
CA ARG A 136 15.93 0.52 8.00
C ARG A 136 16.73 1.51 7.17
N ASP A 137 17.41 0.95 6.18
CA ASP A 137 18.16 1.69 5.17
C ASP A 137 17.56 1.35 3.81
N GLY A 138 17.40 2.36 2.96
CA GLY A 138 16.82 2.16 1.64
C GLY A 138 16.77 3.41 0.80
N TRP A 139 16.06 3.29 -0.30
CA TRP A 139 15.95 4.32 -1.32
C TRP A 139 14.48 4.71 -1.47
N LEU A 140 14.19 5.99 -1.24
CA LEU A 140 12.87 6.55 -1.49
C LEU A 140 12.82 7.06 -2.93
N THR A 141 11.84 6.58 -3.69
CA THR A 141 11.72 6.84 -5.13
C THR A 141 10.39 7.53 -5.42
N LEU A 142 10.41 8.62 -6.18
CA LEU A 142 9.24 9.29 -6.73
C LEU A 142 9.17 9.03 -8.24
N ARG A 143 8.06 8.46 -8.69
CA ARG A 143 7.84 8.09 -10.10
C ARG A 143 6.49 8.58 -10.62
N VAL A 144 6.45 8.95 -11.89
CA VAL A 144 5.20 9.31 -12.59
C VAL A 144 4.29 8.08 -12.70
N VAL A 145 3.00 8.26 -12.43
CA VAL A 145 1.96 7.25 -12.68
C VAL A 145 1.33 7.55 -14.05
N PRO A 146 1.25 6.58 -14.97
CA PRO A 146 0.55 6.79 -16.24
C PRO A 146 -0.89 7.20 -16.00
N ILE A 147 -1.37 8.23 -16.70
CA ILE A 147 -2.72 8.83 -16.55
C ILE A 147 -3.85 7.81 -16.82
N THR A 148 -3.55 6.64 -17.38
CA THR A 148 -4.51 5.56 -17.59
C THR A 148 -5.08 4.96 -16.29
N ASP A 149 -4.41 5.16 -15.14
CA ASP A 149 -4.90 4.75 -13.81
C ASP A 149 -5.51 5.92 -13.01
N ALA A 150 -5.66 7.10 -13.62
CA ALA A 150 -6.25 8.25 -12.96
C ALA A 150 -7.78 8.13 -13.01
N GLU A 151 -8.42 7.95 -11.84
CA GLU A 151 -9.82 8.28 -11.66
C GLU A 151 -10.14 9.64 -12.30
N PRO A 152 -11.33 9.81 -12.92
CA PRO A 152 -11.67 11.03 -13.61
C PRO A 152 -11.74 12.18 -12.61
N LEU A 153 -10.81 13.14 -12.75
CA LEU A 153 -10.87 14.43 -12.09
C LEU A 153 -12.26 15.03 -12.32
N THR A 154 -13.07 15.07 -11.25
CA THR A 154 -14.34 15.78 -11.24
C THR A 154 -14.04 17.27 -11.36
N LEU A 155 -13.94 17.74 -12.60
CA LEU A 155 -13.99 19.15 -12.94
C LEU A 155 -15.38 19.65 -12.54
N THR A 156 -15.47 20.14 -11.31
CA THR A 156 -16.57 20.98 -10.82
C THR A 156 -16.75 22.11 -11.84
N ARG A 157 -17.78 21.98 -12.69
CA ARG A 157 -18.25 23.04 -13.58
C ARG A 157 -18.63 24.24 -12.71
N MET A 158 -17.74 25.22 -12.59
CA MET A 158 -18.11 26.59 -12.24
C MET A 158 -19.11 27.05 -13.30
N ARG A 159 -20.39 27.11 -12.92
CA ARG A 159 -21.42 27.81 -13.71
C ARG A 159 -21.03 29.28 -13.77
N LYS A 160 -20.68 29.75 -14.97
CA LYS A 160 -20.76 31.18 -15.32
C LYS A 160 -22.17 31.67 -14.97
N ARG A 161 -22.30 32.53 -13.96
CA ARG A 161 -23.41 33.49 -13.92
C ARG A 161 -22.95 34.70 -14.72
N SER A 162 -23.48 34.82 -15.93
CA SER A 162 -23.42 36.04 -16.72
C SER A 162 -24.65 36.87 -16.38
N ILE A 163 -24.37 38.12 -16.00
CA ILE A 163 -25.20 39.35 -16.02
C ILE A 163 -26.47 39.31 -15.16
#